data_AF-N9DWA4-F1
#
_entry.id   AF-N9DWA4-F1
#
_cell.length_a   1.000
_cell.length_b   1.000
_cell.length_c   1.000
_cell.angle_alpha   90.00
_cell.angle_beta   90.00
_cell.angle_gamma   90.00
#
_symmetry.space_group_name_H-M   'P 1'
#
loop_
_entity.id
_entity.type
_entity.pdbx_description
1 polymer ?
#
loop_
_entity_poly.entity_id
_entity_poly.type
_entity_poly.pdbx_seq_one_letter_code
_entity_poly.pdbx_strand_id
1 'polypeptide(L)' 'MPWDSYKDLFLNLMARRNIEKHISLQQFENECLLCSEDLPHQCHRRLVIEYLQKYAEQNHVIKDIF' A
#
# COMPACT_ATOMS: atom_id res chain seq x y z
N MET A 1 2.65 -13.03 15.56
CA MET A 1 3.87 -12.60 14.83
C MET A 1 4.08 -11.12 15.11
N PRO A 2 5.31 -10.64 15.38
CA PRO A 2 5.58 -9.21 15.53
C PRO A 2 5.24 -8.44 14.25
N TRP A 3 4.79 -7.19 14.39
CA TRP A 3 4.40 -6.34 13.25
C TRP A 3 5.52 -6.18 12.22
N ASP A 4 6.77 -6.03 12.65
CA ASP A 4 7.90 -5.88 11.74
C ASP A 4 8.13 -7.13 10.88
N SER A 5 8.01 -8.32 11.47
CA SER A 5 8.11 -9.58 10.71
C SER A 5 6.97 -9.72 9.70
N TYR A 6 5.76 -9.30 10.07
CA TYR A 6 4.62 -9.28 9.15
C TYR A 6 4.86 -8.32 7.98
N LYS A 7 5.31 -7.09 8.28
CA LYS A 7 5.63 -6.05 7.30
C LYS A 7 6.64 -6.55 6.27
N ASP A 8 7.70 -7.19 6.71
CA ASP A 8 8.74 -7.74 5.82
C ASP A 8 8.17 -8.82 4.91
N LEU A 9 7.40 -9.76 5.44
CA LEU A 9 6.76 -10.82 4.63
C LEU A 9 5.76 -10.23 3.63
N PHE A 10 4.97 -9.25 4.05
CA PHE A 10 3.95 -8.62 3.23
C PHE A 10 4.56 -7.83 2.07
N LEU A 11 5.56 -6.98 2.34
CA LEU A 11 6.28 -6.22 1.32
C LEU A 11 6.99 -7.13 0.32
N ASN A 12 7.64 -8.20 0.81
CA ASN A 12 8.26 -9.20 -0.06
C ASN A 12 7.24 -9.90 -0.96
N LEU A 13 6.05 -10.20 -0.44
CA LEU A 13 4.99 -10.83 -1.22
C LEU A 13 4.45 -9.90 -2.32
N MET A 14 4.27 -8.61 -2.02
CA MET A 14 3.85 -7.61 -3.01
C MET A 14 4.86 -7.49 -4.13
N ALA A 15 6.15 -7.35 -3.79
CA ALA A 15 7.23 -7.28 -4.76
C ALA A 15 7.32 -8.54 -5.63
N ARG A 16 7.21 -9.73 -5.04
CA ARG A 16 7.21 -11.00 -5.79
C ARG A 16 6.04 -11.09 -6.78
N ARG A 17 4.91 -10.49 -6.45
CA ARG A 17 3.71 -10.46 -7.31
C ARG A 17 3.73 -9.34 -8.33
N ASN A 18 4.69 -8.42 -8.28
CA ASN A 18 4.77 -7.26 -9.16
C ASN A 18 3.44 -6.47 -9.21
N ILE A 19 2.84 -6.20 -8.04
CA ILE A 19 1.51 -5.57 -7.97
C ILE A 19 1.47 -4.19 -8.63
N GLU A 20 2.62 -3.50 -8.69
CA GLU A 20 2.81 -2.23 -9.37
C GLU A 20 2.53 -2.29 -10.87
N LYS A 21 2.59 -3.49 -11.48
CA LYS A 21 2.24 -3.70 -12.89
C LYS A 21 0.75 -3.96 -13.11
N HIS A 22 0.04 -4.31 -12.05
CA HIS A 22 -1.36 -4.69 -12.10
C HIS A 22 -2.30 -3.58 -11.61
N ILE A 23 -1.75 -2.62 -10.88
CA ILE A 23 -2.49 -1.53 -10.25
C ILE A 23 -1.96 -0.23 -10.84
N SER A 24 -2.81 0.49 -11.60
CA SER A 24 -2.45 1.80 -12.12
C SER A 24 -2.77 2.86 -11.07
N LEU A 25 -1.80 3.71 -10.74
CA LEU A 25 -2.02 4.76 -9.74
C LEU A 25 -3.01 5.84 -10.18
N GLN A 26 -3.24 5.97 -11.48
CA GLN A 26 -4.27 6.82 -12.05
C GLN A 26 -5.68 6.36 -11.68
N GLN A 27 -5.86 5.06 -11.37
CA GLN A 27 -7.16 4.54 -10.92
C GLN A 27 -7.50 4.99 -9.51
N PHE A 28 -6.50 5.35 -8.69
CA PHE A 28 -6.76 5.83 -7.32
C PHE A 28 -7.24 7.27 -7.24
N GLU A 29 -7.39 7.98 -8.37
CA GLU A 29 -7.99 9.30 -8.38
C GLU A 29 -9.49 9.18 -8.00
N ASN A 30 -9.80 9.47 -6.74
CA ASN A 30 -11.11 9.30 -6.07
C ASN A 30 -11.47 7.87 -5.62
N GLU A 31 -10.50 6.96 -5.52
CA GLU A 31 -10.72 5.65 -4.88
C GLU A 31 -10.07 5.56 -3.50
N CYS A 32 -10.60 4.67 -2.66
CA CYS A 32 -10.12 4.44 -1.30
C CYS A 32 -9.70 2.99 -1.11
N LEU A 33 -8.53 2.77 -0.49
CA LEU A 33 -8.13 1.46 0.01
C LEU A 33 -8.84 1.19 1.33
N LEU A 34 -9.78 0.25 1.31
CA LEU A 34 -10.50 -0.19 2.51
C LEU A 34 -9.67 -1.17 3.32
N CYS A 35 -9.76 -1.09 4.64
CA CYS A 35 -9.31 -2.15 5.54
C CYS A 35 -10.38 -2.50 6.55
N SER A 36 -10.24 -3.68 7.15
CA SER A 36 -11.15 -4.18 8.19
C SER A 36 -10.54 -4.12 9.59
N GLU A 37 -9.31 -3.62 9.72
CA GLU A 37 -8.63 -3.43 11.00
C GLU A 37 -9.26 -2.29 11.80
N ASP A 38 -9.43 -2.54 13.09
CA ASP A 38 -10.08 -1.63 14.05
C ASP A 38 -9.25 -0.36 14.32
N LEU A 39 -7.92 -0.42 14.18
CA LEU A 39 -6.99 0.69 14.48
C LEU A 39 -5.98 0.96 13.35
N PRO A 40 -5.61 2.23 13.11
CA PRO A 40 -4.71 2.61 12.02
C PRO A 40 -3.22 2.28 12.24
N HIS A 41 -2.81 1.95 13.47
CA HIS A 41 -1.40 1.90 13.88
C HIS A 41 -0.59 0.79 13.19
N GLN A 42 -1.24 -0.34 12.91
CA GLN A 42 -0.66 -1.54 12.29
C GLN A 42 -1.48 -1.93 11.06
N CYS A 43 -1.76 -0.95 10.21
CA CYS A 43 -2.61 -1.16 9.06
C CYS A 43 -1.81 -1.55 7.82
N HIS A 44 -2.31 -2.54 7.08
CA HIS A 44 -1.72 -2.98 5.82
C HIS A 44 -1.85 -1.97 4.67
N ARG A 45 -2.84 -1.04 4.70
CA ARG A 45 -3.06 -0.08 3.61
C ARG A 45 -1.88 0.87 3.48
N ARG A 46 -1.32 1.26 4.62
CA ARG A 46 -0.14 2.11 4.67
C ARG A 46 1.00 1.46 3.91
N LEU A 47 1.24 0.16 4.14
CA LEU A 47 2.28 -0.60 3.45
C LEU A 47 2.02 -0.67 1.93
N VAL A 48 0.77 -0.86 1.51
CA VAL A 48 0.39 -0.87 0.09
C VAL A 48 0.65 0.49 -0.56
N ILE A 49 0.21 1.58 0.07
CA ILE A 49 0.38 2.95 -0.42
C ILE A 49 1.87 3.30 -0.52
N GLU A 50 2.62 3.12 0.56
CA GLU A 50 4.07 3.39 0.61
C GLU A 50 4.83 2.55 -0.43
N TYR A 51 4.40 1.31 -0.66
CA TYR A 51 4.99 0.46 -1.69
C TYR A 51 4.73 1.01 -3.09
N LEU A 52 3.47 1.27 -3.43
CA LEU A 52 3.06 1.72 -4.77
C LEU A 52 3.62 3.12 -5.11
N GLN A 53 3.73 4.01 -4.12
CA GLN A 53 4.34 5.33 -4.28
C GLN A 53 5.79 5.26 -4.80
N LYS A 54 6.55 4.20 -4.49
CA LYS A 54 7.91 4.01 -5.01
C LYS A 54 7.97 3.81 -6.53
N TYR A 55 6.85 3.42 -7.13
CA TYR A 55 6.69 3.16 -8.56
C TYR A 55 5.86 4.23 -9.26
N ALA A 56 5.42 5.26 -8.54
CA ALA A 56 4.66 6.37 -9.09
C ALA A 56 5.54 7.33 -9.88
N GLU A 57 5.11 7.73 -11.09
CA GLU A 57 5.65 8.92 -11.75
C GLU A 57 5.11 10.19 -11.07
N GLN A 58 5.91 11.26 -11.10
CA GLN A 58 5.95 12.39 -10.15
C GLN A 58 4.69 13.26 -9.91
N ASN A 59 3.46 12.81 -10.17
CA ASN A 59 2.26 13.64 -10.00
C ASN A 59 1.04 12.97 -9.32
N HIS A 60 1.14 11.74 -8.81
CA HIS A 60 0.04 11.13 -8.05
C HIS A 60 0.32 11.10 -6.55
N VAL A 61 -0.32 12.01 -5.81
CA VAL A 61 -0.26 12.05 -4.35
C VAL A 61 -1.34 11.13 -3.78
N ILE A 62 -0.98 9.87 -3.54
CA ILE A 62 -1.82 8.98 -2.74
C ILE A 62 -1.66 9.38 -1.28
N LYS A 63 -2.72 9.88 -0.66
CA LYS A 63 -2.71 10.29 0.75
C LYS A 63 -3.32 9.18 1.60
N ASP A 64 -2.58 8.74 2.61
CA ASP A 64 -3.20 8.04 3.74
C ASP A 64 -3.91 9.10 4.59
N ILE A 65 -5.23 9.01 4.72
CA ILE A 65 -6.08 10.01 5.40
C ILE A 65 -6.32 9.69 6.87
N PHE A 66 -5.41 8.93 7.49
CA PHE A 66 -5.51 8.45 8.87
C PHE A 66 -4.32 8.86 9.72
#